data_AF-A0A8J5HJP1-F1
#
_entry.id   AF-A0A8J5HJP1-F1
#
_cell.length_a   1.000
_cell.length_b   1.000
_cell.length_c   1.000
_cell.angle_alpha   90.00
_cell.angle_beta   90.00
_cell.angle_gamma   90.00
#
_symmetry.space_group_name_H-M   'P 1'
#
loop_
_entity.id
_entity.type
_entity.pdbx_description
1 polymer ?
#
loop_
_entity_poly.entity_id
_entity_poly.type
_entity_poly.pdbx_seq_one_letter_code
_entity_poly.pdbx_strand_id
1 'polypeptide(L)' 'MEEFELKTAPADFRFPTTNQTRHCFTRYIEFHKCVAAKGEDSGDCQKFAKYYRSLCPTEWIEKWNEQRDNGTFPGPL' A
#
# COMPACT_ATOMS: atom_id res chain seq x y z
N MET A 1 25.73 -14.57 -9.11
CA MET A 1 24.33 -14.51 -9.55
C MET A 1 23.54 -14.06 -8.35
N GLU A 2 22.89 -12.90 -8.42
CA GLU A 2 21.98 -12.46 -7.36
C GLU A 2 20.76 -13.38 -7.39
N GLU A 3 20.47 -14.04 -6.28
CA GLU A 3 19.35 -14.96 -6.15
C GLU A 3 18.05 -14.16 -6.12
N PHE A 4 17.24 -14.28 -7.17
CA PHE A 4 15.95 -13.58 -7.24
C PHE A 4 14.96 -14.22 -6.27
N GLU A 5 14.72 -13.54 -5.16
CA GLU A 5 13.82 -14.05 -4.13
C GLU A 5 12.36 -13.70 -4.46
N LEU A 6 11.59 -14.70 -4.88
CA LEU A 6 10.16 -14.59 -5.19
C LEU A 6 9.35 -14.42 -3.89
N LYS A 7 9.16 -13.16 -3.46
CA LYS A 7 8.33 -12.79 -2.30
C LYS A 7 7.22 -11.81 -2.66
N THR A 8 6.02 -12.08 -2.12
CA THR A 8 4.83 -11.21 -2.21
C THR A 8 4.36 -10.76 -0.81
N ALA A 9 3.25 -10.03 -0.73
CA ALA A 9 2.64 -9.60 0.53
C ALA A 9 2.25 -10.82 1.39
N PRO A 10 2.54 -10.81 2.71
CA PRO A 10 2.15 -11.88 3.61
C PRO A 10 0.64 -11.91 3.85
N ALA A 11 0.14 -13.05 4.31
CA ALA A 11 -1.24 -13.16 4.78
C ALA A 11 -1.44 -12.28 6.04
N ASP A 12 -2.49 -11.47 6.05
CA ASP A 12 -2.87 -10.62 7.18
C ASP A 12 -4.14 -11.18 7.83
N PHE A 13 -4.02 -11.62 9.09
CA PHE A 13 -5.13 -12.21 9.84
C PHE A 13 -6.30 -11.25 10.08
N ARG A 14 -6.10 -9.93 9.91
CA ARG A 14 -7.19 -8.93 9.95
C ARG A 14 -8.13 -9.05 8.75
N PHE A 15 -7.70 -9.68 7.66
CA PHE A 15 -8.45 -9.80 6.41
C PHE A 15 -8.55 -11.28 5.95
N PRO A 16 -9.23 -12.16 6.71
CA PRO A 16 -9.29 -13.60 6.42
C PRO A 16 -10.26 -13.96 5.27
N THR A 17 -11.10 -13.02 4.84
CA THR A 17 -12.13 -13.26 3.82
C THR A 17 -11.56 -13.17 2.40
N THR A 18 -12.23 -13.79 1.43
CA THR A 18 -11.87 -13.69 0.01
C THR A 18 -11.88 -12.25 -0.53
N ASN A 19 -12.71 -11.36 0.04
CA ASN A 19 -12.69 -9.95 -0.33
C ASN A 19 -11.45 -9.23 0.25
N GLN A 20 -10.46 -8.98 -0.61
CA GLN A 20 -9.19 -8.32 -0.26
C GLN A 20 -9.19 -6.80 -0.52
N THR A 21 -10.32 -6.20 -0.92
CA THR A 21 -10.42 -4.75 -1.19
C THR A 21 -10.01 -3.92 0.02
N ARG A 22 -10.46 -4.28 1.23
CA ARG A 22 -10.08 -3.60 2.47
C ARG A 22 -8.61 -3.79 2.81
N HIS A 23 -8.02 -4.94 2.49
CA HIS A 23 -6.61 -5.21 2.72
C HIS A 23 -5.74 -4.28 1.85
N CYS A 24 -6.03 -4.23 0.55
CA CYS A 24 -5.39 -3.30 -0.38
C CYS A 24 -5.47 -1.85 0.10
N PHE A 25 -6.69 -1.36 0.40
CA PHE A 25 -6.90 0.01 0.83
C PHE A 25 -6.16 0.34 2.14
N THR A 26 -6.15 -0.59 3.09
CA THR A 26 -5.44 -0.42 4.37
C THR A 26 -3.93 -0.30 4.15
N ARG A 27 -3.34 -1.14 3.29
CA ARG A 27 -1.89 -1.07 2.99
C ARG A 27 -1.50 0.22 2.27
N TYR A 28 -2.35 0.72 1.38
CA TYR A 28 -2.14 2.01 0.72
C TYR A 28 -2.12 3.17 1.73
N ILE A 29 -3.08 3.19 2.67
CA ILE A 29 -3.12 4.19 3.73
C ILE A 29 -1.92 4.05 4.69
N GLU A 30 -1.58 2.83 5.12
CA GLU A 30 -0.44 2.59 6.01
C GLU A 30 0.87 3.11 5.40
N PHE A 31 1.07 2.94 4.09
CA PHE A 31 2.21 3.51 3.39
C PHE A 31 2.24 5.04 3.48
N HIS A 32 1.14 5.71 3.12
CA HIS A 32 1.13 7.17 3.08
C HIS A 32 1.15 7.82 4.46
N LYS A 33 0.56 7.20 5.48
CA LYS A 33 0.74 7.60 6.88
C LYS A 33 2.18 7.46 7.34
N CYS A 34 2.83 6.37 6.95
CA CYS A 34 4.24 6.14 7.25
C CYS A 34 5.12 7.23 6.62
N VAL A 35 4.89 7.54 5.34
CA VAL A 35 5.61 8.61 4.63
C VAL A 35 5.37 9.97 5.28
N ALA A 36 4.13 10.29 5.66
CA ALA A 36 3.80 11.54 6.33
C ALA A 36 4.46 11.68 7.72
N ALA A 37 4.57 10.58 8.48
CA ALA A 37 5.12 10.59 9.84
C ALA A 37 6.66 10.51 9.89
N LYS A 38 7.28 9.72 9.00
CA LYS A 38 8.71 9.38 9.05
C LYS A 38 9.54 9.95 7.89
N GLY A 39 8.89 10.45 6.84
CA GLY A 39 9.55 10.82 5.59
C GLY A 39 9.76 9.64 4.64
N GLU A 40 9.94 9.96 3.36
CA GLU A 40 10.01 9.01 2.24
C GLU A 40 11.21 8.05 2.32
N ASP A 41 12.30 8.46 2.98
CA ASP A 41 13.55 7.71 3.09
C ASP A 41 13.58 6.65 4.22
N SER A 42 12.51 6.52 5.00
CA SER A 42 12.46 5.45 5.98
C SER A 42 12.23 4.10 5.27
N GLY A 43 13.23 3.22 5.28
CA GLY A 43 13.13 1.87 4.70
C GLY A 43 11.95 1.05 5.27
N ASP A 44 11.45 1.46 6.45
CA ASP A 44 10.20 0.98 7.04
C ASP A 44 8.95 1.21 6.19
N CYS A 45 8.86 2.29 5.42
CA CYS A 45 7.69 2.58 4.58
C CYS A 45 7.75 1.79 3.27
N GLN A 46 8.94 1.46 2.76
CA GLN A 46 9.11 0.70 1.52
C GLN A 46 8.46 -0.70 1.58
N LYS A 47 8.39 -1.31 2.77
CA LYS A 47 7.69 -2.59 2.94
C LYS A 47 6.19 -2.47 2.62
N PHE A 48 5.55 -1.39 3.08
CA PHE A 48 4.15 -1.12 2.80
C PHE A 48 3.96 -0.79 1.31
N ALA A 49 4.93 -0.11 0.71
CA ALA A 49 4.94 0.16 -0.72
C ALA A 49 4.92 -1.12 -1.56
N LYS A 50 5.75 -2.10 -1.19
CA LYS A 50 5.74 -3.42 -1.83
C LYS A 50 4.39 -4.10 -1.65
N TYR A 51 3.80 -4.06 -0.46
CA TYR A 51 2.55 -4.77 -0.17
C TYR A 51 1.35 -4.21 -0.91
N TYR A 52 1.12 -2.88 -0.90
CA TYR A 52 -0.04 -2.34 -1.60
C TYR A 52 0.09 -2.52 -3.12
N ARG A 53 1.31 -2.43 -3.69
CA ARG A 53 1.55 -2.70 -5.12
C ARG A 53 1.29 -4.17 -5.51
N SER A 54 1.50 -5.11 -4.60
CA SER A 54 1.19 -6.53 -4.83
C SER A 54 -0.30 -6.87 -4.67
N LEU A 55 -1.04 -6.11 -3.86
CA LEU A 55 -2.44 -6.40 -3.52
C LEU A 55 -3.46 -5.60 -4.34
N CYS A 56 -3.12 -4.35 -4.68
CA CYS A 56 -4.03 -3.41 -5.32
C CYS A 56 -3.91 -3.47 -6.85
N PRO A 57 -5.03 -3.40 -7.59
CA PRO A 57 -4.99 -3.11 -9.02
C PRO A 57 -4.30 -1.77 -9.29
N THR A 58 -3.49 -1.70 -10.35
CA THR A 58 -2.79 -0.46 -10.74
C THR A 58 -3.75 0.71 -10.94
N GLU A 59 -4.89 0.46 -11.61
CA GLU A 59 -5.92 1.47 -11.86
C GLU A 59 -6.45 2.13 -10.57
N TRP A 60 -6.56 1.36 -9.48
CA TRP A 60 -7.03 1.90 -8.20
C TRP A 60 -5.98 2.79 -7.56
N ILE A 61 -4.71 2.38 -7.62
CA ILE A 61 -3.58 3.15 -7.10
C ILE A 61 -3.50 4.49 -7.84
N GLU A 62 -3.58 4.47 -9.17
CA GLU A 62 -3.52 5.68 -10.00
C GLU A 62 -4.66 6.65 -9.66
N LYS A 63 -5.91 6.16 -9.60
CA LYS A 63 -7.06 6.97 -9.21
C LYS A 63 -6.92 7.57 -7.81
N TRP A 64 -6.42 6.81 -6.84
CA TRP A 64 -6.20 7.33 -5.49
C TRP A 64 -5.06 8.35 -5.43
N ASN A 65 -4.00 8.16 -6.22
CA ASN A 65 -2.92 9.15 -6.33
C ASN A 65 -3.46 10.47 -6.91
N GLU A 66 -4.22 10.42 -8.01
CA GLU A 66 -4.86 11.61 -8.59
C GLU A 66 -5.80 12.30 -7.59
N GLN A 67 -6.61 11.54 -6.86
CA GLN A 67 -7.49 12.10 -5.83
C GLN A 67 -6.70 12.80 -4.72
N ARG A 68 -5.53 12.27 -4.35
CA ARG A 68 -4.67 12.88 -3.32
C ARG A 68 -3.98 14.14 -3.81
N ASP A 69 -3.47 14.13 -5.03
CA ASP A 69 -2.86 15.31 -5.65
C ASP A 69 -3.89 16.43 -5.79
N ASN A 70 -5.15 16.07 -6.07
CA ASN A 70 -6.27 17.01 -6.12
C ASN A 70 -6.87 17.34 -4.73
N GLY A 71 -6.40 16.75 -3.64
CA GLY A 71 -6.93 16.97 -2.29
C GLY A 71 -8.36 16.46 -2.05
N THR A 72 -8.87 15.56 -2.90
CA THR A 72 -10.23 14.99 -2.86
C THR A 72 -10.27 13.54 -2.36
N PHE A 73 -9.14 13.01 -1.88
CA PHE A 73 -9.09 11.64 -1.37
C PHE A 73 -9.92 11.47 -0.09
N PRO A 74 -10.90 10.53 -0.06
CA PRO A 74 -11.82 10.39 1.06
C PRO A 74 -11.27 9.56 2.23
N GLY A 75 -10.08 8.97 2.09
CA GLY A 75 -9.48 8.12 3.11
C GLY A 75 -8.69 8.90 4.17
N PRO A 76 -8.50 8.33 5.37
CA PRO A 76 -7.75 8.98 6.43
C PRO A 76 -6.24 8.90 6.15
N LEU A 77 -5.65 9.99 5.68
CA LEU A 77 -4.20 10.14 5.46
C LEU A 77 -3.55 10.99 6.54
#